data_AF-A0A960WM62-F1
#
_entry.id   AF-A0A960WM62-F1
#
_cell.length_a   1.000
_cell.length_b   1.000
_cell.length_c   1.000
_cell.angle_alpha   90.00
_cell.angle_beta   90.00
_cell.angle_gamma   90.00
#
_symmetry.space_group_name_H-M   'P 1'
#
loop_
_entity.id
_entity.type
_entity.pdbx_description
1 polymer ?
#
loop_
_entity_poly.entity_id
_entity_poly.type
_entity_poly.pdbx_seq_one_letter_code
_entity_poly.pdbx_strand_id
1 'polypeptide(L)'
;MSNTARRTSMTYPNGRVVNLGYGSSDSIDDLFGLVKSAAISGEGGNKVEYSRAGLGRFVKVAYPQPGVEMSMIRPGGGSEGDSGDPYDGYDHFGRVQEMRWQNSSTGTPIDAWQWGYNEASNRTWKKNLVAASGQDESYGYDGLYQVIRDAVGTLNTNRTTVGGVPGETEDFEYDPTGNWLGYRKNANGSVVLDQSRSNNQDNQLTQIDGSSALLSYDRAGNATKLPPGESVNGEPFLNVIWDAWNRIVRVETEGDDWIHLVGEYSYDGLSRRITRTVDEVTTHTYWGDRWKPMEERVGSATSAARSYLWGERPGHRDELVLRDRDTDGNGTLDERLYATMDYFNGISVLNTSGTVLERYAYSAFGVRRIMASDFSPRPTSGYAWDFGFQGQFRDGETGWYNYGYRFYVPMLGRWINRDPIGERGGLNLYRYGGNGGVNDLDYLGLTCEEDGPPFWKTSDGKWELEIDPVSQGGKPQRGTQIIAIEKVIFKWTTTTEIKCICDGKICYRSGQRQYEYEYEVPTEDENWAIPSVGTDLPLPTGFADLLGDKIGDAVKMTKPFAPSESLAGRLGEIMRKLGPKAPAEGEWSGGSPCDS
;
A
#
# COMPACT_ATOMS: atom_id res chain seq x y z
N MET A 1 -15.29 22.43 -23.25
CA MET A 1 -16.40 22.26 -22.29
C MET A 1 -15.82 22.41 -20.90
N SER A 2 -16.37 23.27 -20.05
CA SER A 2 -15.93 23.36 -18.65
C SER A 2 -16.25 22.04 -17.95
N ASN A 3 -15.23 21.34 -17.43
CA ASN A 3 -15.42 20.09 -16.70
C ASN A 3 -16.08 20.40 -15.34
N THR A 4 -17.40 20.25 -15.24
CA THR A 4 -18.19 20.53 -14.03
C THR A 4 -18.27 19.34 -13.06
N ALA A 5 -17.61 18.21 -13.36
CA ALA A 5 -17.74 16.98 -12.59
C ALA A 5 -16.70 16.83 -11.45
N ARG A 6 -15.69 17.71 -11.39
CA ARG A 6 -14.60 17.62 -10.40
C ARG A 6 -14.82 18.52 -9.18
N ARG A 7 -14.46 18.04 -7.98
CA ARG A 7 -14.57 18.80 -6.72
C ARG A 7 -13.55 19.94 -6.68
N THR A 8 -14.02 21.17 -6.62
CA THR A 8 -13.11 22.35 -6.51
C THR A 8 -12.89 22.80 -5.08
N SER A 9 -13.81 22.48 -4.16
CA SER A 9 -13.66 22.84 -2.75
C SER A 9 -14.48 21.93 -1.83
N MET A 10 -14.19 22.01 -0.54
CA MET A 10 -14.90 21.35 0.54
C MET A 10 -14.96 22.29 1.75
N THR A 11 -16.16 22.53 2.27
CA THR A 11 -16.38 23.34 3.47
C THR A 11 -16.62 22.43 4.67
N TYR A 12 -15.83 22.62 5.71
CA TYR A 12 -15.89 21.86 6.96
C TYR A 12 -16.92 22.46 7.91
N PRO A 13 -17.40 21.71 8.92
CA PRO A 13 -18.40 22.19 9.88
C PRO A 13 -18.02 23.47 10.65
N ASN A 14 -16.73 23.70 10.91
CA ASN A 14 -16.21 24.93 11.51
C ASN A 14 -16.08 26.12 10.54
N GLY A 15 -16.51 25.96 9.28
CA GLY A 15 -16.42 26.99 8.25
C GLY A 15 -15.08 27.04 7.51
N ARG A 16 -14.11 26.19 7.84
CA ARG A 16 -12.86 26.05 7.07
C ARG A 16 -13.20 25.60 5.65
N VAL A 17 -12.66 26.28 4.64
CA VAL A 17 -12.83 25.90 3.24
C VAL A 17 -11.49 25.43 2.69
N VAL A 18 -11.45 24.19 2.18
CA VAL A 18 -10.31 23.61 1.48
C VAL A 18 -10.57 23.69 -0.01
N ASN A 19 -9.71 24.35 -0.77
CA ASN A 19 -9.79 24.45 -2.23
C ASN A 19 -8.80 23.46 -2.86
N LEU A 20 -9.26 22.76 -3.89
CA LEU A 20 -8.45 21.82 -4.68
C LEU A 20 -8.05 22.48 -6.01
N GLY A 21 -6.75 22.55 -6.26
CA GLY A 21 -6.18 23.04 -7.50
C GLY A 21 -5.91 21.90 -8.49
N TYR A 22 -6.05 22.18 -9.78
CA TYR A 22 -5.87 21.20 -10.87
C TYR A 22 -4.77 21.62 -11.85
N GLY A 23 -3.81 22.43 -11.40
CA GLY A 23 -2.75 22.97 -12.26
C GLY A 23 -3.21 24.13 -13.13
N SER A 24 -2.38 24.51 -14.10
CA SER A 24 -2.73 25.54 -15.09
C SER A 24 -3.72 24.98 -16.11
N SER A 25 -4.50 25.87 -16.74
CA SER A 25 -5.38 25.49 -17.85
C SER A 25 -4.63 24.69 -18.91
N ASP A 26 -5.25 23.64 -19.42
CA ASP A 26 -4.71 22.73 -20.44
C ASP A 26 -3.45 21.95 -20.01
N SER A 27 -3.06 22.01 -18.73
CA SER A 27 -2.06 21.08 -18.18
C SER A 27 -2.61 19.66 -18.11
N ILE A 28 -1.71 18.68 -18.00
CA ILE A 28 -2.12 17.28 -17.80
C ILE A 28 -3.00 17.11 -16.55
N ASP A 29 -2.68 17.83 -15.47
CA ASP A 29 -3.48 17.78 -14.24
C ASP A 29 -4.89 18.36 -14.49
N ASP A 30 -5.01 19.40 -15.32
CA ASP A 30 -6.30 20.03 -15.64
C ASP A 30 -7.15 19.13 -16.55
N LEU A 31 -6.57 18.65 -17.64
CA LEU A 31 -7.25 17.82 -18.65
C LEU A 31 -7.76 16.50 -18.07
N PHE A 32 -7.00 15.89 -17.17
CA PHE A 32 -7.35 14.61 -16.53
C PHE A 32 -8.01 14.77 -15.16
N GLY A 33 -8.23 16.00 -14.69
CA GLY A 33 -8.85 16.25 -13.39
C GLY A 33 -8.04 15.68 -12.22
N LEU A 34 -6.72 15.74 -12.29
CA LEU A 34 -5.81 15.31 -11.24
C LEU A 34 -5.56 16.45 -10.26
N VAL A 35 -5.80 16.21 -8.97
CA VAL A 35 -5.55 17.24 -7.95
C VAL A 35 -4.06 17.57 -7.91
N LYS A 36 -3.70 18.81 -8.23
CA LYS A 36 -2.34 19.32 -8.21
C LYS A 36 -1.96 19.88 -6.83
N SER A 37 -2.90 20.49 -6.14
CA SER A 37 -2.65 21.10 -4.83
C SER A 37 -3.91 21.19 -3.98
N ALA A 38 -3.72 21.41 -2.68
CA ALA A 38 -4.79 21.83 -1.78
C ALA A 38 -4.37 23.06 -0.97
N ALA A 39 -5.28 24.03 -0.85
CA ALA A 39 -5.10 25.27 -0.11
C ALA A 39 -6.27 25.51 0.85
N ILE A 40 -6.04 26.26 1.92
CA ILE A 40 -7.09 26.62 2.89
C ILE A 40 -7.45 28.08 2.64
N SER A 41 -8.74 28.36 2.43
CA SER A 41 -9.23 29.73 2.22
C SER A 41 -8.88 30.62 3.40
N GLY A 42 -8.39 31.83 3.11
CA GLY A 42 -7.96 32.79 4.13
C GLY A 42 -6.51 32.62 4.59
N GLU A 43 -5.84 31.54 4.20
CA GLU A 43 -4.42 31.33 4.48
C GLU A 43 -3.55 31.53 3.23
N GLY A 44 -2.30 31.91 3.46
CA GLY A 44 -1.30 32.02 2.39
C GLY A 44 -0.84 30.64 1.88
N GLY A 45 -0.77 30.52 0.55
CA GLY A 45 -0.14 29.41 -0.17
C GLY A 45 -0.87 28.07 -0.12
N ASN A 46 -0.35 27.12 -0.89
CA ASN A 46 -0.79 25.73 -0.86
C ASN A 46 -0.24 25.03 0.40
N LYS A 47 -0.98 24.05 0.92
CA LYS A 47 -0.53 23.20 2.05
C LYS A 47 0.06 21.89 1.58
N VAL A 48 -0.36 21.42 0.42
CA VAL A 48 0.22 20.28 -0.27
C VAL A 48 0.22 20.51 -1.77
N GLU A 49 1.26 20.05 -2.45
CA GLU A 49 1.41 20.05 -3.90
C GLU A 49 1.92 18.70 -4.39
N TYR A 50 1.41 18.25 -5.52
CA TYR A 50 1.69 16.93 -6.07
C TYR A 50 2.40 17.04 -7.42
N SER A 51 3.44 16.25 -7.64
CA SER A 51 4.00 16.07 -8.99
C SER A 51 3.96 14.59 -9.37
N ARG A 52 3.60 14.35 -10.63
CA ARG A 52 3.38 13.02 -11.17
C ARG A 52 4.22 12.79 -12.42
N ALA A 53 4.67 11.55 -12.60
CA ALA A 53 5.08 11.01 -13.88
C ALA A 53 3.86 10.32 -14.53
N GLY A 54 3.44 10.83 -15.68
CA GLY A 54 2.23 10.36 -16.36
C GLY A 54 0.96 10.57 -15.55
N LEU A 55 -0.03 9.69 -15.71
CA LEU A 55 -1.38 9.87 -15.19
C LEU A 55 -1.59 9.41 -13.73
N GLY A 56 -0.63 8.72 -13.12
CA GLY A 56 -0.87 8.11 -11.81
C GLY A 56 0.34 7.94 -10.89
N ARG A 57 1.58 8.05 -11.40
CA ARG A 57 2.77 7.78 -10.57
C ARG A 57 3.24 9.05 -9.89
N PHE A 58 3.20 9.08 -8.56
CA PHE A 58 3.67 10.22 -7.78
C PHE A 58 5.18 10.20 -7.71
N VAL A 59 5.80 11.35 -7.95
CA VAL A 59 7.26 11.50 -7.88
C VAL A 59 7.67 12.53 -6.85
N LYS A 60 6.74 13.42 -6.46
CA LYS A 60 6.97 14.38 -5.39
C LYS A 60 5.66 14.79 -4.71
N VAL A 61 5.70 14.93 -3.38
CA VAL A 61 4.66 15.55 -2.55
C VAL A 61 5.34 16.66 -1.75
N ALA A 62 5.01 17.92 -2.01
CA ALA A 62 5.59 19.05 -1.31
C ALA A 62 4.61 19.63 -0.30
N TYR A 63 5.12 20.03 0.86
CA TYR A 63 4.44 20.83 1.88
C TYR A 63 5.08 22.22 1.89
N PRO A 64 4.52 23.20 1.15
CA PRO A 64 5.19 24.49 0.95
C PRO A 64 5.40 25.29 2.23
N GLN A 65 4.44 25.26 3.17
CA GLN A 65 4.55 26.00 4.44
C GLN A 65 5.77 25.56 5.28
N PRO A 66 5.95 24.26 5.61
CA PRO A 66 7.16 23.81 6.32
C PRO A 66 8.42 23.79 5.46
N GLY A 67 8.33 23.97 4.13
CA GLY A 67 9.47 23.90 3.23
C GLY A 67 10.07 22.49 3.13
N VAL A 68 9.19 21.49 3.14
CA VAL A 68 9.55 20.06 3.17
C VAL A 68 8.86 19.33 2.03
N GLU A 69 9.52 18.34 1.44
CA GLU A 69 8.95 17.49 0.40
C GLU A 69 9.35 16.03 0.54
N MET A 70 8.45 15.15 0.15
CA MET A 70 8.75 13.76 -0.18
C MET A 70 9.14 13.71 -1.66
N SER A 71 10.33 13.21 -1.96
CA SER A 71 10.85 13.09 -3.31
C SER A 71 11.25 11.64 -3.63
N MET A 72 10.69 11.14 -4.72
CA MET A 72 11.16 9.94 -5.44
C MET A 72 12.18 10.30 -6.53
N ILE A 73 12.45 11.60 -6.71
CA ILE A 73 13.36 12.11 -7.72
C ILE A 73 14.76 12.08 -7.15
N ARG A 74 15.66 11.57 -7.98
CA ARG A 74 17.09 11.46 -7.73
C ARG A 74 17.71 12.80 -7.31
N PRO A 75 18.51 12.85 -6.23
CA PRO A 75 19.35 14.01 -5.94
C PRO A 75 20.39 14.21 -7.05
N GLY A 76 20.62 15.46 -7.47
CA GLY A 76 21.58 15.76 -8.55
C GLY A 76 22.98 15.21 -8.26
N GLY A 77 23.56 14.45 -9.21
CA GLY A 77 24.95 13.97 -9.15
C GLY A 77 25.19 12.51 -8.74
N GLY A 78 24.14 11.72 -8.44
CA GLY A 78 24.33 10.27 -8.19
C GLY A 78 24.61 9.44 -9.47
N SER A 79 24.92 8.15 -9.32
CA SER A 79 24.97 7.14 -10.39
C SER A 79 23.57 6.68 -10.81
N GLU A 80 23.24 6.65 -12.11
CA GLU A 80 21.95 6.13 -12.62
C GLU A 80 21.50 4.90 -11.81
N GLY A 81 20.29 4.94 -11.25
CA GLY A 81 19.72 3.75 -10.61
C GLY A 81 19.58 2.63 -11.65
N ASP A 82 19.20 1.43 -11.21
CA ASP A 82 19.14 0.23 -12.07
C ASP A 82 18.32 0.41 -13.38
N SER A 83 17.50 1.46 -13.47
CA SER A 83 16.66 1.78 -14.63
C SER A 83 17.09 2.98 -15.48
N GLY A 84 18.17 3.70 -15.13
CA GLY A 84 18.63 4.87 -15.92
C GLY A 84 17.64 6.05 -15.94
N ASP A 85 16.66 6.07 -15.03
CA ASP A 85 15.62 7.10 -14.97
C ASP A 85 15.91 8.15 -13.86
N PRO A 86 15.26 9.34 -13.90
CA PRO A 86 15.44 10.36 -12.87
C PRO A 86 14.68 10.05 -11.56
N TYR A 87 13.97 8.93 -11.46
CA TYR A 87 13.04 8.56 -10.39
C TYR A 87 13.53 7.34 -9.60
N ASP A 88 14.75 7.44 -9.04
CA ASP A 88 15.40 6.37 -8.28
C ASP A 88 14.67 5.94 -6.99
N GLY A 89 13.59 6.63 -6.59
CA GLY A 89 12.67 6.15 -5.57
C GLY A 89 11.93 4.87 -5.96
N TYR A 90 11.87 4.54 -7.26
CA TYR A 90 11.30 3.31 -7.78
C TYR A 90 12.37 2.37 -8.32
N ASP A 91 12.16 1.06 -8.15
CA ASP A 91 12.94 0.06 -8.85
C ASP A 91 12.39 -0.22 -10.26
N HIS A 92 13.09 -1.06 -11.02
CA HIS A 92 12.69 -1.44 -12.39
C HIS A 92 11.34 -2.17 -12.50
N PHE A 93 10.82 -2.71 -11.39
CA PHE A 93 9.49 -3.32 -11.33
C PHE A 93 8.41 -2.31 -10.90
N GLY A 94 8.79 -1.06 -10.63
CA GLY A 94 7.88 0.00 -10.18
C GLY A 94 7.53 -0.07 -8.70
N ARG A 95 8.24 -0.88 -7.91
CA ARG A 95 8.12 -0.92 -6.45
C ARG A 95 8.87 0.27 -5.86
N VAL A 96 8.41 0.76 -4.71
CA VAL A 96 9.10 1.86 -4.03
C VAL A 96 10.34 1.32 -3.32
N GLN A 97 11.53 1.67 -3.78
CA GLN A 97 12.78 1.29 -3.13
C GLN A 97 13.35 2.40 -2.25
N GLU A 98 12.95 3.66 -2.46
CA GLU A 98 13.38 4.77 -1.64
C GLU A 98 12.35 5.90 -1.58
N MET A 99 12.15 6.48 -0.39
CA MET A 99 11.35 7.68 -0.17
C MET A 99 12.12 8.65 0.71
N ARG A 100 12.31 9.88 0.23
CA ARG A 100 13.05 10.91 0.96
C ARG A 100 12.14 12.06 1.34
N TRP A 101 11.81 12.19 2.63
CA TRP A 101 11.37 13.47 3.17
C TRP A 101 12.60 14.34 3.41
N GLN A 102 12.63 15.48 2.74
CA GLN A 102 13.79 16.37 2.70
C GLN A 102 13.36 17.84 2.73
N ASN A 103 14.28 18.72 3.13
CA ASN A 103 14.09 20.15 2.95
C ASN A 103 14.00 20.48 1.45
N SER A 104 12.95 21.19 1.05
CA SER A 104 12.67 21.48 -0.36
C SER A 104 13.72 22.35 -1.05
N SER A 105 14.44 23.17 -0.28
CA SER A 105 15.44 24.09 -0.82
C SER A 105 16.84 23.47 -0.86
N THR A 106 17.22 22.71 0.17
CA THR A 106 18.58 22.16 0.30
C THR A 106 18.69 20.71 -0.14
N GLY A 107 17.57 19.98 -0.27
CA GLY A 107 17.56 18.54 -0.51
C GLY A 107 18.07 17.71 0.67
N THR A 108 18.28 18.32 1.84
CA THR A 108 18.78 17.62 3.03
C THR A 108 17.69 16.72 3.60
N PRO A 109 17.92 15.41 3.75
CA PRO A 109 16.95 14.50 4.35
C PRO A 109 16.62 14.86 5.80
N ILE A 110 15.33 14.88 6.14
CA ILE A 110 14.83 15.01 7.52
C ILE A 110 14.26 13.68 8.05
N ASP A 111 13.78 12.84 7.13
CA ASP A 111 13.38 11.46 7.35
C ASP A 111 13.41 10.75 5.99
N ALA A 112 14.17 9.68 5.85
CA ALA A 112 14.31 9.03 4.55
C ALA A 112 14.47 7.53 4.73
N TRP A 113 13.85 6.77 3.85
CA TRP A 113 13.71 5.33 3.98
C TRP A 113 14.06 4.63 2.69
N GLN A 114 14.79 3.52 2.80
CA GLN A 114 15.06 2.58 1.72
C GLN A 114 14.47 1.22 2.04
N TRP A 115 14.11 0.48 0.99
CA TRP A 115 13.59 -0.88 1.08
C TRP A 115 14.31 -1.81 0.12
N GLY A 116 14.44 -3.07 0.52
CA GLY A 116 14.80 -4.14 -0.39
C GLY A 116 13.73 -5.21 -0.40
N TYR A 117 13.68 -5.94 -1.52
CA TYR A 117 12.64 -6.90 -1.82
C TYR A 117 13.25 -8.23 -2.24
N ASN A 118 12.53 -9.33 -1.98
CA ASN A 118 12.81 -10.60 -2.64
C ASN A 118 12.15 -10.68 -4.03
N GLU A 119 12.33 -11.81 -4.71
CA GLU A 119 11.78 -12.07 -6.05
C GLU A 119 10.24 -12.05 -6.07
N ALA A 120 9.60 -12.41 -4.95
CA ALA A 120 8.16 -12.35 -4.77
C ALA A 120 7.65 -10.95 -4.33
N SER A 121 8.50 -9.93 -4.35
CA SER A 121 8.17 -8.55 -3.96
C SER A 121 7.79 -8.35 -2.49
N ASN A 122 8.16 -9.29 -1.61
CA ASN A 122 8.07 -9.09 -0.17
C ASN A 122 9.26 -8.26 0.32
N ARG A 123 9.01 -7.28 1.20
CA ARG A 123 10.08 -6.46 1.81
C ARG A 123 10.98 -7.32 2.69
N THR A 124 12.26 -7.44 2.37
CA THR A 124 13.23 -8.20 3.19
C THR A 124 13.94 -7.32 4.21
N TRP A 125 14.04 -6.03 3.95
CA TRP A 125 14.64 -5.07 4.88
C TRP A 125 14.13 -3.66 4.62
N LYS A 126 14.26 -2.81 5.65
CA LYS A 126 13.96 -1.39 5.65
C LYS A 126 15.10 -0.65 6.34
N LYS A 127 15.58 0.44 5.75
CA LYS A 127 16.69 1.24 6.30
C LYS A 127 16.27 2.69 6.48
N ASN A 128 16.54 3.26 7.65
CA ASN A 128 16.43 4.71 7.82
C ASN A 128 17.75 5.37 7.41
N LEU A 129 17.71 6.30 6.46
CA LEU A 129 18.90 6.99 5.94
C LEU A 129 19.34 8.18 6.79
N VAL A 130 18.51 8.61 7.75
CA VAL A 130 18.80 9.75 8.65
C VAL A 130 19.28 9.26 10.01
N ALA A 131 18.78 8.13 10.50
CA ALA A 131 19.25 7.52 11.74
C ALA A 131 20.69 7.02 11.58
N ALA A 132 21.52 7.28 12.60
CA ALA A 132 22.92 6.82 12.59
C ALA A 132 23.04 5.28 12.72
N SER A 133 22.15 4.66 13.51
CA SER A 133 22.12 3.22 13.77
C SER A 133 20.82 2.83 14.50
N GLY A 134 20.48 1.55 14.54
CA GLY A 134 19.47 1.00 15.44
C GLY A 134 18.01 1.18 15.02
N GLN A 135 17.75 1.73 13.83
CA GLN A 135 16.41 2.02 13.30
C GLN A 135 16.12 1.27 12.00
N ASP A 136 17.02 0.40 11.57
CA ASP A 136 16.81 -0.46 10.43
C ASP A 136 16.05 -1.71 10.85
N GLU A 137 15.35 -2.31 9.90
CA GLU A 137 14.55 -3.52 10.11
C GLU A 137 14.91 -4.57 9.06
N SER A 138 14.88 -5.84 9.46
CA SER A 138 14.99 -6.99 8.55
C SER A 138 13.86 -7.97 8.83
N TYR A 139 13.30 -8.56 7.77
CA TYR A 139 12.13 -9.42 7.84
C TYR A 139 12.44 -10.82 7.30
N GLY A 140 11.93 -11.83 7.99
CA GLY A 140 11.96 -13.23 7.56
C GLY A 140 10.56 -13.70 7.15
N TYR A 141 10.49 -14.62 6.20
CA TYR A 141 9.24 -15.17 5.67
C TYR A 141 9.25 -16.70 5.62
N ASP A 142 8.07 -17.31 5.74
CA ASP A 142 7.87 -18.71 5.37
C ASP A 142 7.57 -18.89 3.88
N GLY A 143 7.30 -20.12 3.45
CA GLY A 143 6.99 -20.46 2.05
C GLY A 143 5.64 -19.95 1.56
N LEU A 144 4.77 -19.43 2.45
CA LEU A 144 3.50 -18.79 2.13
C LEU A 144 3.60 -17.25 2.20
N TYR A 145 4.81 -16.72 2.36
CA TYR A 145 5.09 -15.29 2.51
C TYR A 145 4.48 -14.64 3.76
N GLN A 146 4.24 -15.44 4.80
CA GLN A 146 3.88 -14.92 6.12
C GLN A 146 5.14 -14.44 6.84
N VAL A 147 5.06 -13.29 7.54
CA VAL A 147 6.21 -12.76 8.29
C VAL A 147 6.49 -13.66 9.49
N ILE A 148 7.61 -14.36 9.51
CA ILE A 148 8.02 -15.21 10.65
C ILE A 148 8.98 -14.53 11.61
N ARG A 149 9.61 -13.44 11.16
CA ARG A 149 10.56 -12.66 11.97
C ARG A 149 10.55 -11.20 11.56
N ASP A 150 10.53 -10.33 12.56
CA ASP A 150 10.86 -8.91 12.47
C ASP A 150 12.04 -8.64 13.41
N ALA A 151 13.08 -7.97 12.93
CA ALA A 151 14.26 -7.65 13.73
C ALA A 151 14.69 -6.21 13.49
N VAL A 152 14.86 -5.47 14.59
CA VAL A 152 15.21 -4.05 14.59
C VAL A 152 16.64 -3.87 15.06
N GLY A 153 17.43 -3.11 14.32
CA GLY A 153 18.80 -2.77 14.69
C GLY A 153 19.52 -2.01 13.58
N THR A 154 20.75 -2.41 13.30
CA THR A 154 21.55 -1.87 12.19
C THR A 154 21.78 -2.98 11.18
N LEU A 155 21.42 -2.78 9.92
CA LEU A 155 21.62 -3.82 8.90
C LEU A 155 23.10 -4.14 8.72
N ASN A 156 23.39 -5.42 8.43
CA ASN A 156 24.73 -5.84 8.02
C ASN A 156 25.10 -5.24 6.65
N THR A 157 26.38 -5.34 6.26
CA THR A 157 26.89 -4.77 5.00
C THR A 157 26.11 -5.24 3.77
N ASN A 158 25.64 -6.49 3.77
CA ASN A 158 24.92 -7.10 2.65
C ASN A 158 23.40 -6.86 2.69
N ARG A 159 22.88 -6.16 3.70
CA ARG A 159 21.45 -5.91 3.93
C ARG A 159 20.60 -7.18 3.93
N THR A 160 21.12 -8.27 4.49
CA THR A 160 20.37 -9.54 4.57
C THR A 160 19.73 -9.78 5.93
N THR A 161 20.26 -9.14 6.98
CA THR A 161 19.77 -9.23 8.36
C THR A 161 20.35 -8.06 9.17
N VAL A 162 19.87 -7.87 10.39
CA VAL A 162 20.51 -7.02 11.39
C VAL A 162 21.90 -7.59 11.76
N GLY A 163 22.92 -6.74 11.72
CA GLY A 163 24.27 -7.07 12.13
C GLY A 163 24.40 -7.09 13.66
N GLY A 164 25.04 -8.13 14.20
CA GLY A 164 25.20 -8.30 15.64
C GLY A 164 23.91 -8.75 16.33
N VAL A 165 23.72 -8.32 17.58
CA VAL A 165 22.50 -8.62 18.36
C VAL A 165 21.47 -7.53 18.06
N PRO A 166 20.28 -7.87 17.54
CA PRO A 166 19.22 -6.90 17.32
C PRO A 166 18.78 -6.25 18.64
N GLY A 167 18.40 -4.98 18.57
CA GLY A 167 17.84 -4.26 19.71
C GLY A 167 16.49 -4.84 20.13
N GLU A 168 15.68 -5.24 19.14
CA GLU A 168 14.43 -5.97 19.33
C GLU A 168 14.28 -7.03 18.24
N THR A 169 13.69 -8.19 18.58
CA THR A 169 13.19 -9.16 17.59
C THR A 169 11.81 -9.64 18.00
N GLU A 170 10.95 -9.84 17.01
CA GLU A 170 9.68 -10.55 17.14
C GLU A 170 9.71 -11.78 16.22
N ASP A 171 9.43 -12.95 16.78
CA ASP A 171 9.34 -14.23 16.08
C ASP A 171 7.90 -14.74 16.14
N PHE A 172 7.38 -15.19 14.99
CA PHE A 172 6.00 -15.62 14.83
C PHE A 172 5.96 -17.06 14.30
N GLU A 173 5.15 -17.90 14.96
CA GLU A 173 4.86 -19.26 14.50
C GLU A 173 3.38 -19.37 14.17
N TYR A 174 3.06 -20.02 13.05
CA TYR A 174 1.70 -20.11 12.52
C TYR A 174 1.18 -21.54 12.53
N ASP A 175 -0.11 -21.70 12.78
CA ASP A 175 -0.82 -22.94 12.43
C ASP A 175 -1.12 -23.01 10.91
N PRO A 176 -1.58 -24.16 10.37
CA PRO A 176 -1.89 -24.30 8.95
C PRO A 176 -2.99 -23.36 8.42
N THR A 177 -3.76 -22.74 9.30
CA THR A 177 -4.81 -21.76 8.98
C THR A 177 -4.34 -20.31 9.14
N GLY A 178 -3.05 -20.09 9.45
CA GLY A 178 -2.45 -18.78 9.58
C GLY A 178 -2.75 -18.08 10.91
N ASN A 179 -3.22 -18.77 11.95
CA ASN A 179 -3.27 -18.16 13.28
C ASN A 179 -1.92 -18.23 13.96
N TRP A 180 -1.61 -17.22 14.78
CA TRP A 180 -0.41 -17.27 15.61
C TRP A 180 -0.54 -18.39 16.64
N LEU A 181 0.40 -19.32 16.60
CA LEU A 181 0.61 -20.40 17.56
C LEU A 181 1.68 -20.00 18.60
N GLY A 182 2.70 -19.28 18.15
CA GLY A 182 3.81 -18.81 18.99
C GLY A 182 4.12 -17.35 18.68
N TYR A 183 4.40 -16.58 19.73
CA TYR A 183 4.88 -15.20 19.62
C TYR A 183 5.96 -14.96 20.66
N ARG A 184 7.18 -14.74 20.18
CA ARG A 184 8.34 -14.49 21.03
C ARG A 184 8.92 -13.12 20.73
N LYS A 185 9.15 -12.33 21.78
CA LYS A 185 9.86 -11.07 21.71
C LYS A 185 11.17 -11.15 22.48
N ASN A 186 12.26 -10.73 21.82
CA ASN A 186 13.55 -10.54 22.47
C ASN A 186 13.90 -9.05 22.48
N ALA A 187 14.54 -8.59 23.55
CA ALA A 187 15.19 -7.29 23.62
C ALA A 187 16.68 -7.49 23.89
N ASN A 188 17.53 -6.92 23.04
CA ASN A 188 18.99 -7.05 23.12
C ASN A 188 19.45 -8.51 23.28
N GLY A 189 18.84 -9.42 22.52
CA GLY A 189 19.16 -10.86 22.55
C GLY A 189 18.62 -11.65 23.75
N SER A 190 17.90 -11.00 24.67
CA SER A 190 17.26 -11.67 25.81
C SER A 190 15.76 -11.80 25.59
N VAL A 191 15.19 -12.96 25.90
CA VAL A 191 13.74 -13.18 25.82
C VAL A 191 13.03 -12.30 26.85
N VAL A 192 12.13 -11.44 26.39
CA VAL A 192 11.28 -10.59 27.25
C VAL A 192 9.83 -11.02 27.24
N LEU A 193 9.41 -11.76 26.21
CA LEU A 193 8.09 -12.35 26.09
C LEU A 193 8.20 -13.64 25.28
N ASP A 194 7.55 -14.71 25.74
CA ASP A 194 7.46 -15.98 25.00
C ASP A 194 6.08 -16.56 25.23
N GLN A 195 5.19 -16.37 24.25
CA GLN A 195 3.79 -16.72 24.35
C GLN A 195 3.46 -17.91 23.45
N SER A 196 2.78 -18.89 24.03
CA SER A 196 2.03 -19.92 23.31
C SER A 196 0.57 -19.50 23.16
N ARG A 197 -0.04 -19.81 22.02
CA ARG A 197 -1.40 -19.40 21.69
C ARG A 197 -2.19 -20.60 21.16
N SER A 198 -3.49 -20.64 21.44
CA SER A 198 -4.37 -21.70 20.94
C SER A 198 -5.64 -21.13 20.33
N ASN A 199 -6.02 -21.68 19.18
CA ASN A 199 -7.18 -21.24 18.42
C ASN A 199 -8.19 -22.39 18.29
N ASN A 200 -9.48 -22.06 18.23
CA ASN A 200 -10.52 -23.07 17.97
C ASN A 200 -10.73 -23.30 16.46
N GLN A 201 -11.69 -24.17 16.11
CA GLN A 201 -12.02 -24.49 14.72
C GLN A 201 -12.55 -23.30 13.90
N ASP A 202 -13.04 -22.25 14.59
CA ASP A 202 -13.51 -21.02 13.97
C ASP A 202 -12.40 -19.96 13.83
N ASN A 203 -11.13 -20.31 14.09
CA ASN A 203 -9.99 -19.40 14.13
C ASN A 203 -10.09 -18.29 15.20
N GLN A 204 -10.84 -18.52 16.27
CA GLN A 204 -10.88 -17.60 17.42
C GLN A 204 -9.73 -17.92 18.38
N LEU A 205 -9.05 -16.89 18.88
CA LEU A 205 -7.96 -17.04 19.85
C LEU A 205 -8.55 -17.35 21.23
N THR A 206 -8.38 -18.58 21.70
CA THR A 206 -9.04 -19.05 22.93
C THR A 206 -8.13 -19.08 24.15
N GLN A 207 -6.81 -19.16 23.95
CA GLN A 207 -5.85 -19.20 25.05
C GLN A 207 -4.55 -18.48 24.69
N ILE A 208 -3.94 -17.87 25.72
CA ILE A 208 -2.55 -17.39 25.73
C ILE A 208 -1.89 -18.05 26.95
N ASP A 209 -0.77 -18.73 26.74
CA ASP A 209 -0.02 -19.47 27.77
C ASP A 209 -0.87 -20.44 28.60
N GLY A 210 -1.75 -21.16 27.89
CA GLY A 210 -2.69 -22.11 28.47
C GLY A 210 -3.84 -21.49 29.27
N SER A 211 -3.92 -20.16 29.36
CA SER A 211 -4.99 -19.44 30.05
C SER A 211 -6.07 -18.98 29.07
N SER A 212 -7.31 -19.42 29.32
CA SER A 212 -8.52 -18.91 28.64
C SER A 212 -9.17 -17.74 29.37
N ALA A 213 -8.64 -17.35 30.54
CA ALA A 213 -9.28 -16.34 31.40
C ALA A 213 -9.40 -14.96 30.75
N LEU A 214 -8.62 -14.71 29.70
CA LEU A 214 -8.45 -13.42 29.05
C LEU A 214 -9.23 -13.29 27.74
N LEU A 215 -9.87 -14.36 27.27
CA LEU A 215 -10.38 -14.45 25.91
C LEU A 215 -11.75 -15.11 25.89
N SER A 216 -12.72 -14.41 25.30
CA SER A 216 -14.06 -14.96 25.06
C SER A 216 -14.67 -14.31 23.84
N TYR A 217 -15.63 -15.01 23.22
CA TYR A 217 -16.32 -14.56 22.02
C TYR A 217 -17.83 -14.77 22.16
N ASP A 218 -18.59 -13.89 21.52
CA ASP A 218 -20.03 -14.11 21.33
C ASP A 218 -20.30 -15.11 20.18
N ARG A 219 -21.59 -15.41 19.96
CA ARG A 219 -22.02 -16.31 18.87
C ARG A 219 -21.85 -15.74 17.47
N ALA A 220 -21.72 -14.43 17.33
CA ALA A 220 -21.42 -13.78 16.06
C ALA A 220 -19.90 -13.80 15.76
N GLY A 221 -19.09 -14.21 16.73
CA GLY A 221 -17.64 -14.28 16.61
C GLY A 221 -16.95 -12.96 16.92
N ASN A 222 -17.59 -12.06 17.66
CA ASN A 222 -16.93 -10.87 18.19
C ASN A 222 -16.26 -11.21 19.53
N ALA A 223 -15.03 -10.75 19.75
CA ALA A 223 -14.35 -10.93 21.03
C ALA A 223 -15.06 -10.11 22.11
N THR A 224 -15.54 -10.76 23.16
CA THR A 224 -16.19 -10.13 24.32
C THR A 224 -15.23 -9.90 25.47
N LYS A 225 -14.07 -10.57 25.47
CA LYS A 225 -13.00 -10.41 26.45
C LYS A 225 -11.65 -10.50 25.77
N LEU A 226 -10.74 -9.60 26.08
CA LEU A 226 -9.38 -9.54 25.52
C LEU A 226 -8.36 -9.24 26.62
N PRO A 227 -7.07 -9.63 26.47
CA PRO A 227 -6.03 -9.17 27.38
C PRO A 227 -5.91 -7.63 27.35
N PRO A 228 -5.49 -7.00 28.46
CA PRO A 228 -5.27 -5.56 28.49
C PRO A 228 -4.26 -5.15 27.41
N GLY A 229 -4.56 -4.07 26.69
CA GLY A 229 -3.60 -3.45 25.77
C GLY A 229 -2.46 -2.74 26.53
N GLU A 230 -1.47 -2.22 25.80
CA GLU A 230 -0.30 -1.52 26.37
C GLU A 230 -0.65 -0.33 27.30
N SER A 231 -1.84 0.24 27.14
CA SER A 231 -2.32 1.41 27.89
C SER A 231 -3.00 1.08 29.23
N VAL A 232 -3.38 -0.17 29.46
CA VAL A 232 -4.13 -0.60 30.66
C VAL A 232 -3.24 -1.52 31.50
N ASN A 233 -2.10 -1.01 31.94
CA ASN A 233 -1.15 -1.76 32.77
C ASN A 233 -1.75 -2.08 34.14
N GLY A 234 -1.89 -3.37 34.45
CA GLY A 234 -2.28 -3.86 35.78
C GLY A 234 -3.67 -4.51 35.85
N GLU A 235 -4.48 -4.40 34.81
CA GLU A 235 -5.83 -4.97 34.77
C GLU A 235 -5.85 -6.39 34.21
N PRO A 236 -6.76 -7.27 34.68
CA PRO A 236 -6.74 -8.65 34.25
C PRO A 236 -7.19 -8.80 32.78
N PHE A 237 -8.14 -7.98 32.28
CA PHE A 237 -8.69 -8.08 30.91
C PHE A 237 -9.54 -6.84 30.55
N LEU A 238 -9.87 -6.71 29.27
CA LEU A 238 -10.86 -5.77 28.75
C LEU A 238 -12.14 -6.52 28.36
N ASN A 239 -13.28 -6.06 28.87
CA ASN A 239 -14.61 -6.44 28.42
C ASN A 239 -15.00 -5.57 27.21
N VAL A 240 -15.51 -6.21 26.16
CA VAL A 240 -15.88 -5.54 24.91
C VAL A 240 -17.35 -5.81 24.61
N ILE A 241 -18.11 -4.73 24.52
CA ILE A 241 -19.55 -4.76 24.27
C ILE A 241 -19.82 -4.30 22.84
N TRP A 242 -20.63 -5.10 22.13
CA TRP A 242 -20.94 -4.93 20.73
C TRP A 242 -22.42 -4.61 20.53
N ASP A 243 -22.74 -3.83 19.50
CA ASP A 243 -24.11 -3.68 19.03
C ASP A 243 -24.55 -4.81 18.09
N ALA A 244 -25.82 -4.80 17.70
CA ALA A 244 -26.41 -5.78 16.79
C ALA A 244 -25.82 -5.76 15.36
N TRP A 245 -25.00 -4.77 15.00
CA TRP A 245 -24.32 -4.65 13.72
C TRP A 245 -22.83 -5.01 13.81
N ASN A 246 -22.39 -5.65 14.90
CA ASN A 246 -21.00 -6.04 15.16
C ASN A 246 -20.05 -4.83 15.22
N ARG A 247 -20.49 -3.73 15.85
CA ARG A 247 -19.64 -2.55 16.14
C ARG A 247 -19.43 -2.41 17.64
N ILE A 248 -18.22 -2.07 18.06
CA ILE A 248 -17.89 -1.90 19.49
C ILE A 248 -18.58 -0.65 20.01
N VAL A 249 -19.48 -0.78 20.97
CA VAL A 249 -20.14 0.36 21.61
C VAL A 249 -19.51 0.73 22.94
N ARG A 250 -18.82 -0.19 23.60
CA ARG A 250 -18.18 0.07 24.89
C ARG A 250 -17.03 -0.90 25.16
N VAL A 251 -15.97 -0.39 25.74
CA VAL A 251 -14.85 -1.14 26.29
C VAL A 251 -14.70 -0.73 27.75
N GLU A 252 -14.60 -1.71 28.63
CA GLU A 252 -14.43 -1.49 30.06
C GLU A 252 -13.49 -2.53 30.66
N THR A 253 -12.98 -2.23 31.84
CA THR A 253 -12.28 -3.19 32.69
C THR A 253 -12.98 -3.24 34.03
N GLU A 254 -12.96 -4.40 34.68
CA GLU A 254 -13.62 -4.62 35.95
C GLU A 254 -12.70 -5.35 36.93
N GLY A 255 -12.83 -4.98 38.20
CA GLY A 255 -12.36 -5.77 39.33
C GLY A 255 -13.55 -6.35 40.09
N ASP A 256 -13.28 -6.96 41.25
CA ASP A 256 -14.34 -7.65 42.02
C ASP A 256 -15.53 -6.76 42.39
N ASP A 257 -15.31 -5.46 42.61
CA ASP A 257 -16.33 -4.50 43.09
C ASP A 257 -16.37 -3.17 42.31
N TRP A 258 -15.73 -3.08 41.13
CA TRP A 258 -15.66 -1.82 40.38
C TRP A 258 -15.61 -2.05 38.86
N ILE A 259 -16.11 -1.07 38.11
CA ILE A 259 -16.03 -1.01 36.64
C ILE A 259 -15.40 0.32 36.26
N HIS A 260 -14.37 0.28 35.43
CA HIS A 260 -13.76 1.45 34.81
C HIS A 260 -14.10 1.46 33.32
N LEU A 261 -14.77 2.52 32.89
CA LEU A 261 -15.03 2.78 31.48
C LEU A 261 -13.72 3.16 30.79
N VAL A 262 -13.27 2.31 29.87
CA VAL A 262 -12.09 2.60 29.03
C VAL A 262 -12.49 3.46 27.85
N GLY A 263 -13.61 3.13 27.20
CA GLY A 263 -14.18 3.94 26.13
C GLY A 263 -15.62 3.57 25.76
N GLU A 264 -16.43 4.55 25.40
CA GLU A 264 -17.79 4.36 24.86
C GLU A 264 -17.92 5.02 23.49
N TYR A 265 -18.62 4.38 22.56
CA TYR A 265 -18.62 4.75 21.14
C TYR A 265 -20.02 4.71 20.53
N SER A 266 -20.28 5.61 19.59
CA SER A 266 -21.49 5.58 18.75
C SER A 266 -21.16 5.78 17.27
N TYR A 267 -22.06 5.35 16.40
CA TYR A 267 -21.83 5.25 14.95
C TYR A 267 -23.00 5.82 14.16
N ASP A 268 -22.71 6.27 12.94
CA ASP A 268 -23.74 6.58 11.96
C ASP A 268 -24.19 5.34 11.16
N GLY A 269 -25.11 5.55 10.22
CA GLY A 269 -25.63 4.48 9.34
C GLY A 269 -24.61 3.93 8.34
N LEU A 270 -23.45 4.58 8.18
CA LEU A 270 -22.33 4.09 7.38
C LEU A 270 -21.27 3.40 8.25
N SER A 271 -21.55 3.12 9.53
CA SER A 271 -20.61 2.53 10.48
C SER A 271 -19.37 3.38 10.76
N ARG A 272 -19.41 4.68 10.48
CA ARG A 272 -18.35 5.60 10.91
C ARG A 272 -18.56 5.96 12.37
N ARG A 273 -17.50 5.91 13.18
CA ARG A 273 -17.58 6.29 14.60
C ARG A 273 -17.77 7.79 14.72
N ILE A 274 -18.91 8.23 15.24
CA ILE A 274 -19.28 9.65 15.37
C ILE A 274 -19.06 10.20 16.77
N THR A 275 -19.05 9.35 17.80
CA THR A 275 -18.65 9.75 19.16
C THR A 275 -17.68 8.75 19.78
N ARG A 276 -16.80 9.28 20.63
CA ARG A 276 -15.92 8.54 21.52
C ARG A 276 -15.89 9.23 22.87
N THR A 277 -16.23 8.52 23.94
CA THR A 277 -16.22 9.03 25.31
C THR A 277 -15.17 8.28 26.12
N VAL A 278 -14.18 9.00 26.64
CA VAL A 278 -13.09 8.49 27.48
C VAL A 278 -12.89 9.44 28.63
N ASP A 279 -12.76 8.93 29.86
CA ASP A 279 -12.63 9.74 31.08
C ASP A 279 -13.70 10.84 31.19
N GLU A 280 -14.96 10.47 30.92
CA GLU A 280 -16.15 11.37 30.88
C GLU A 280 -16.11 12.47 29.80
N VAL A 281 -15.05 12.52 28.99
CA VAL A 281 -14.90 13.48 27.88
C VAL A 281 -15.39 12.85 26.59
N THR A 282 -16.46 13.42 26.02
CA THR A 282 -17.02 12.99 24.72
C THR A 282 -16.42 13.79 23.58
N THR A 283 -15.78 13.13 22.62
CA THR A 283 -15.34 13.70 21.36
C THR A 283 -16.34 13.35 20.25
N HIS A 284 -16.76 14.35 19.49
CA HIS A 284 -17.62 14.22 18.32
C HIS A 284 -16.80 14.36 17.04
N THR A 285 -16.84 13.36 16.16
CA THR A 285 -16.08 13.35 14.90
C THR A 285 -16.99 13.59 13.70
N TYR A 286 -16.62 14.57 12.87
CA TYR A 286 -17.32 14.90 11.63
C TYR A 286 -16.56 14.36 10.43
N TRP A 287 -17.26 13.63 9.57
CA TRP A 287 -16.66 12.85 8.49
C TRP A 287 -16.92 13.48 7.13
N GLY A 288 -15.91 13.45 6.26
CA GLY A 288 -16.07 13.72 4.84
C GLY A 288 -16.76 12.55 4.11
N ASP A 289 -17.09 12.79 2.85
CA ASP A 289 -17.69 11.80 1.94
C ASP A 289 -16.78 10.61 1.64
N ARG A 290 -15.45 10.78 1.77
CA ARG A 290 -14.45 9.71 1.62
C ARG A 290 -14.07 9.00 2.91
N TRP A 291 -14.92 9.11 3.95
CA TRP A 291 -14.69 8.46 5.25
C TRP A 291 -13.39 8.88 5.92
N LYS A 292 -13.05 10.17 5.80
CA LYS A 292 -11.91 10.77 6.51
C LYS A 292 -12.43 11.73 7.58
N PRO A 293 -11.89 11.74 8.81
CA PRO A 293 -12.32 12.69 9.84
C PRO A 293 -11.85 14.10 9.46
N MET A 294 -12.76 15.05 9.35
CA MET A 294 -12.45 16.43 8.94
C MET A 294 -12.23 17.33 10.15
N GLU A 295 -13.00 17.09 11.21
CA GLU A 295 -13.08 17.93 12.39
C GLU A 295 -13.52 17.09 13.60
N GLU A 296 -12.98 17.41 14.76
CA GLU A 296 -13.44 16.88 16.04
C GLU A 296 -13.79 18.01 17.01
N ARG A 297 -14.85 17.81 17.80
CA ARG A 297 -15.30 18.71 18.87
C ARG A 297 -15.38 17.98 20.19
N VAL A 298 -15.25 18.69 21.30
CA VAL A 298 -15.24 18.09 22.64
C VAL A 298 -16.44 18.58 23.45
N GLY A 299 -17.15 17.65 24.08
CA GLY A 299 -18.34 17.89 24.89
C GLY A 299 -19.40 18.67 24.11
N SER A 300 -19.95 19.70 24.76
CA SER A 300 -20.94 20.59 24.16
C SER A 300 -20.33 21.75 23.36
N ALA A 301 -19.01 21.77 23.14
CA ALA A 301 -18.36 22.86 22.43
C ALA A 301 -18.78 22.91 20.95
N THR A 302 -19.03 24.11 20.45
CA THR A 302 -19.31 24.35 19.03
C THR A 302 -18.04 24.65 18.23
N SER A 303 -16.94 24.99 18.90
CA SER A 303 -15.61 25.14 18.31
C SER A 303 -14.97 23.79 18.02
N ALA A 304 -14.13 23.75 16.98
CA ALA A 304 -13.31 22.59 16.68
C ALA A 304 -12.20 22.46 17.74
N ALA A 305 -12.04 21.26 18.30
CA ALA A 305 -10.86 20.90 19.09
C ALA A 305 -9.73 20.40 18.19
N ARG A 306 -10.08 19.77 17.04
CA ARG A 306 -9.11 19.35 16.02
C ARG A 306 -9.70 19.54 14.62
N SER A 307 -8.85 19.80 13.64
CA SER A 307 -9.23 19.83 12.22
C SER A 307 -8.12 19.23 11.36
N TYR A 308 -8.49 18.42 10.36
CA TYR A 308 -7.56 17.63 9.57
C TYR A 308 -7.61 18.01 8.09
N LEU A 309 -6.45 18.17 7.47
CA LEU A 309 -6.35 18.25 6.02
C LEU A 309 -5.78 16.94 5.50
N TRP A 310 -6.56 16.31 4.63
CA TRP A 310 -6.19 15.05 3.99
C TRP A 310 -5.63 15.28 2.61
N GLY A 311 -4.68 14.42 2.25
CA GLY A 311 -4.12 14.37 0.92
C GLY A 311 -4.98 13.62 -0.07
N GLU A 312 -4.60 13.76 -1.33
CA GLU A 312 -5.29 13.28 -2.53
C GLU A 312 -4.43 12.27 -3.32
N ARG A 313 -3.39 11.71 -2.68
CA ARG A 313 -2.55 10.66 -3.26
C ARG A 313 -3.35 9.34 -3.40
N PRO A 314 -3.62 8.85 -4.64
CA PRO A 314 -4.22 7.56 -4.93
C PRO A 314 -3.40 6.42 -4.35
N GLY A 315 -4.06 5.34 -3.91
CA GLY A 315 -3.42 4.23 -3.21
C GLY A 315 -3.10 4.52 -1.74
N HIS A 316 -3.18 5.77 -1.31
CA HIS A 316 -3.04 6.19 0.08
C HIS A 316 -4.31 6.91 0.52
N ARG A 317 -5.40 6.14 0.60
CA ARG A 317 -6.70 6.62 1.12
C ARG A 317 -6.49 7.45 2.40
N ASP A 318 -5.55 7.04 3.23
CA ASP A 318 -5.31 7.62 4.54
C ASP A 318 -4.01 8.45 4.62
N GLU A 319 -3.71 9.27 3.61
CA GLU A 319 -2.66 10.30 3.68
C GLU A 319 -3.14 11.52 4.50
N LEU A 320 -2.72 11.65 5.76
CA LEU A 320 -2.89 12.87 6.53
C LEU A 320 -1.79 13.89 6.15
N VAL A 321 -2.16 15.09 5.73
CA VAL A 321 -1.18 16.16 5.42
C VAL A 321 -0.84 16.95 6.68
N LEU A 322 -1.86 17.46 7.37
CA LEU A 322 -1.69 18.22 8.61
C LEU A 322 -2.89 18.09 9.54
N ARG A 323 -2.66 18.39 10.81
CA ARG A 323 -3.68 18.55 11.85
C ARG A 323 -3.49 19.89 12.55
N ASP A 324 -4.60 20.58 12.72
CA ASP A 324 -4.75 21.73 13.61
C ASP A 324 -5.43 21.28 14.91
N ARG A 325 -4.94 21.74 16.06
CA ARG A 325 -5.46 21.38 17.39
C ARG A 325 -5.58 22.62 18.29
N ASP A 326 -6.61 22.63 19.12
CA ASP A 326 -6.76 23.51 20.28
C ASP A 326 -6.06 22.85 21.48
N THR A 327 -4.96 23.44 21.96
CA THR A 327 -4.14 22.84 23.02
C THR A 327 -4.53 23.27 24.44
N ASP A 328 -5.27 24.37 24.60
CA ASP A 328 -5.65 24.94 25.90
C ASP A 328 -7.16 24.93 26.17
N GLY A 329 -7.97 24.49 25.20
CA GLY A 329 -9.42 24.39 25.29
C GLY A 329 -10.14 25.74 25.17
N ASN A 330 -9.47 26.78 24.64
CA ASN A 330 -10.05 28.11 24.52
C ASN A 330 -10.98 28.28 23.30
N GLY A 331 -11.10 27.25 22.45
CA GLY A 331 -11.89 27.23 21.24
C GLY A 331 -11.16 27.71 19.98
N THR A 332 -9.86 27.97 20.07
CA THR A 332 -8.99 28.38 18.96
C THR A 332 -7.98 27.29 18.65
N LEU A 333 -7.83 26.96 17.37
CA LEU A 333 -6.78 26.03 16.94
C LEU A 333 -5.43 26.77 16.93
N ASP A 334 -4.57 26.50 17.90
CA ASP A 334 -3.31 27.19 18.16
C ASP A 334 -2.06 26.36 17.82
N GLU A 335 -2.23 25.07 17.53
CA GLU A 335 -1.16 24.17 17.10
C GLU A 335 -1.43 23.63 15.69
N ARG A 336 -0.47 23.78 14.78
CA ARG A 336 -0.45 23.11 13.47
C ARG A 336 0.76 22.21 13.34
N LEU A 337 0.50 20.93 13.04
CA LEU A 337 1.55 19.93 12.76
C LEU A 337 1.30 19.23 11.42
N TYR A 338 2.38 18.94 10.71
CA TYR A 338 2.38 18.22 9.44
C TYR A 338 2.79 16.76 9.66
N ALA A 339 2.15 15.83 8.95
CA ALA A 339 2.48 14.41 9.00
C ALA A 339 3.37 14.02 7.82
N THR A 340 4.44 13.28 8.09
CA THR A 340 5.20 12.56 7.08
C THR A 340 4.82 11.08 7.13
N MET A 341 4.89 10.42 5.98
CA MET A 341 4.58 9.00 5.89
C MET A 341 5.67 8.25 5.14
N ASP A 342 5.90 7.00 5.53
CA ASP A 342 6.59 6.05 4.67
C ASP A 342 5.63 5.47 3.62
N TYR A 343 5.96 4.31 3.08
CA TYR A 343 5.11 3.64 2.10
C TYR A 343 3.66 3.42 2.57
N PHE A 344 3.41 3.19 3.86
CA PHE A 344 2.05 3.00 4.41
C PHE A 344 1.77 3.75 5.72
N ASN A 345 2.78 4.02 6.54
CA ASN A 345 2.63 4.43 7.92
C ASN A 345 3.02 5.88 8.14
N GLY A 346 2.37 6.57 9.09
CA GLY A 346 2.86 7.85 9.61
C GLY A 346 4.16 7.69 10.40
N ILE A 347 5.24 8.34 9.98
CA ILE A 347 6.61 8.12 10.51
C ILE A 347 7.16 9.30 11.32
N SER A 348 6.72 10.53 11.07
CA SER A 348 7.10 11.68 11.89
C SER A 348 6.11 12.83 11.79
N VAL A 349 6.21 13.75 12.76
CA VAL A 349 5.44 15.00 12.80
C VAL A 349 6.38 16.19 12.78
N LEU A 350 6.00 17.19 12.00
CA LEU A 350 6.78 18.42 11.78
C LEU A 350 6.00 19.64 12.26
N ASN A 351 6.71 20.64 12.78
CA ASN A 351 6.13 21.97 12.95
C ASN A 351 6.02 22.71 11.61
N THR A 352 5.44 23.92 11.64
CA THR A 352 5.28 24.79 10.46
C THR A 352 6.58 25.31 9.86
N SER A 353 7.73 25.05 10.48
CA SER A 353 9.07 25.43 10.00
C SER A 353 9.88 24.22 9.50
N GLY A 354 9.25 23.04 9.37
CA GLY A 354 9.89 21.82 8.88
C GLY A 354 10.80 21.12 9.90
N THR A 355 10.76 21.52 11.17
CA THR A 355 11.50 20.81 12.24
C THR A 355 10.73 19.57 12.67
N VAL A 356 11.41 18.42 12.69
CA VAL A 356 10.85 17.16 13.23
C VAL A 356 10.69 17.30 14.74
N LEU A 357 9.51 16.97 15.26
CA LEU A 357 9.18 17.06 16.68
C LEU A 357 9.13 15.67 17.35
N GLU A 358 8.53 14.71 16.67
CA GLU A 358 8.33 13.34 17.15
C GLU A 358 8.35 12.38 15.97
N ARG A 359 8.84 11.17 16.20
CA ARG A 359 8.97 10.10 15.20
C ARG A 359 8.26 8.84 15.69
N TYR A 360 7.87 8.00 14.75
CA TYR A 360 7.18 6.75 15.01
C TYR A 360 7.76 5.63 14.15
N ALA A 361 7.88 4.47 14.77
CA ALA A 361 8.14 3.21 14.09
C ALA A 361 7.07 2.19 14.50
N TYR A 362 6.90 1.15 13.71
CA TYR A 362 5.90 0.11 13.96
C TYR A 362 6.57 -1.23 13.78
N SER A 363 6.21 -2.22 14.60
CA SER A 363 6.57 -3.60 14.27
C SER A 363 5.81 -4.09 13.05
N ALA A 364 6.15 -5.29 12.57
CA ALA A 364 5.50 -5.93 11.43
C ALA A 364 3.96 -5.96 11.52
N PHE A 365 3.41 -6.01 12.74
CA PHE A 365 1.97 -6.04 13.01
C PHE A 365 1.47 -4.79 13.75
N GLY A 366 2.20 -3.68 13.64
CA GLY A 366 1.67 -2.36 13.99
C GLY A 366 1.83 -1.93 15.45
N VAL A 367 2.62 -2.66 16.26
CA VAL A 367 2.97 -2.23 17.62
C VAL A 367 3.81 -0.96 17.50
N ARG A 368 3.32 0.14 18.08
CA ARG A 368 3.86 1.49 17.86
C ARG A 368 5.00 1.79 18.83
N ARG A 369 6.10 2.29 18.30
CA ARG A 369 7.21 2.89 19.05
C ARG A 369 7.22 4.39 18.82
N ILE A 370 7.33 5.17 19.89
CA ILE A 370 7.37 6.63 19.84
C ILE A 370 8.78 7.08 20.17
N MET A 371 9.29 8.06 19.44
CA MET A 371 10.64 8.57 19.60
C MET A 371 10.66 10.10 19.49
N ALA A 372 11.62 10.75 20.16
CA ALA A 372 11.89 12.15 19.95
C ALA A 372 12.53 12.40 18.56
N SER A 373 12.78 13.66 18.24
CA SER A 373 13.37 14.07 16.96
C SER A 373 14.74 13.42 16.67
N ASP A 374 15.48 13.05 17.71
CA ASP A 374 16.81 12.44 17.69
C ASP A 374 16.80 10.91 17.76
N PHE A 375 15.65 10.27 17.58
CA PHE A 375 15.42 8.82 17.68
C PHE A 375 15.53 8.23 19.10
N SER A 376 15.65 9.05 20.16
CA SER A 376 15.55 8.56 21.53
C SER A 376 14.10 8.10 21.85
N PRO A 377 13.91 6.98 22.57
CA PRO A 377 12.58 6.44 22.84
C PRO A 377 11.75 7.33 23.77
N ARG A 378 10.43 7.36 23.56
CA ARG A 378 9.44 8.05 24.40
C ARG A 378 8.31 7.09 24.75
N PRO A 379 7.77 7.14 25.98
CA PRO A 379 6.65 6.28 26.37
C PRO A 379 5.30 6.76 25.82
N THR A 380 5.15 8.07 25.60
CA THR A 380 3.90 8.69 25.13
C THR A 380 4.18 9.82 24.14
N SER A 381 3.18 10.12 23.31
CA SER A 381 3.24 11.23 22.37
C SER A 381 3.16 12.58 23.10
N GLY A 382 4.10 13.48 22.82
CA GLY A 382 4.05 14.86 23.31
C GLY A 382 2.98 15.73 22.65
N TYR A 383 2.38 15.24 21.55
CA TYR A 383 1.52 16.03 20.68
C TYR A 383 0.11 15.43 20.53
N ALA A 384 -0.24 14.43 21.36
CA ALA A 384 -1.47 13.65 21.26
C ALA A 384 -1.73 13.21 19.80
N TRP A 385 -0.71 12.63 19.18
CA TRP A 385 -0.76 12.26 17.77
C TRP A 385 -1.20 10.80 17.63
N ASP A 386 -2.43 10.60 17.15
CA ASP A 386 -3.06 9.28 17.11
C ASP A 386 -2.93 8.58 15.74
N PHE A 387 -2.63 9.35 14.69
CA PHE A 387 -2.46 8.85 13.32
C PHE A 387 -1.13 8.11 13.15
N GLY A 388 -1.16 6.88 12.63
CA GLY A 388 0.04 6.05 12.58
C GLY A 388 0.03 4.89 11.60
N PHE A 389 -0.02 3.67 12.14
CA PHE A 389 0.11 2.42 11.38
C PHE A 389 -0.92 2.37 10.24
N GLN A 390 -0.43 2.18 9.03
CA GLN A 390 -1.20 2.11 7.79
C GLN A 390 -2.17 3.29 7.54
N GLY A 391 -1.86 4.45 8.12
CA GLY A 391 -2.70 5.63 8.04
C GLY A 391 -3.95 5.60 8.92
N GLN A 392 -4.07 4.63 9.83
CA GLN A 392 -5.20 4.56 10.74
C GLN A 392 -4.95 5.35 12.04
N PHE A 393 -6.05 5.68 12.72
CA PHE A 393 -6.02 6.27 14.05
C PHE A 393 -5.96 5.17 15.11
N ARG A 394 -4.98 5.28 16.01
CA ARG A 394 -4.88 4.47 17.22
C ARG A 394 -5.74 5.09 18.32
N ASP A 395 -6.57 4.28 18.94
CA ASP A 395 -7.27 4.63 20.17
C ASP A 395 -6.27 4.64 21.33
N GLY A 396 -6.08 5.80 21.96
CA GLY A 396 -5.11 5.98 23.05
C GLY A 396 -5.42 5.12 24.28
N GLU A 397 -6.71 4.90 24.55
CA GLU A 397 -7.28 4.22 25.71
C GLU A 397 -7.11 2.69 25.65
N THR A 398 -7.29 2.08 24.47
CA THR A 398 -7.17 0.62 24.28
C THR A 398 -5.86 0.21 23.61
N GLY A 399 -5.25 1.12 22.84
CA GLY A 399 -4.14 0.84 21.96
C GLY A 399 -4.50 0.13 20.65
N TRP A 400 -5.78 0.06 20.32
CA TRP A 400 -6.28 -0.59 19.10
C TRP A 400 -6.38 0.40 17.95
N TYR A 401 -6.46 -0.11 16.72
CA TYR A 401 -6.71 0.71 15.54
C TYR A 401 -8.13 0.49 15.06
N ASN A 402 -8.85 1.60 14.84
CA ASN A 402 -10.17 1.57 14.22
C ASN A 402 -10.02 1.74 12.71
N TYR A 403 -10.28 0.66 11.96
CA TYR A 403 -10.26 0.66 10.50
C TYR A 403 -11.65 0.96 9.90
N GLY A 404 -12.67 1.22 10.71
CA GLY A 404 -14.04 1.46 10.28
C GLY A 404 -14.93 0.26 10.55
N TYR A 405 -14.83 -0.79 9.73
CA TYR A 405 -15.68 -1.98 9.90
C TYR A 405 -15.12 -3.00 10.90
N ARG A 406 -13.82 -2.95 11.18
CA ARG A 406 -13.16 -3.84 12.12
C ARG A 406 -12.21 -3.07 13.03
N PHE A 407 -11.98 -3.68 14.20
CA PHE A 407 -10.98 -3.23 15.16
C PHE A 407 -9.77 -4.16 15.11
N TYR A 408 -8.60 -3.57 14.94
CA TYR A 408 -7.33 -4.29 14.86
C TYR A 408 -6.57 -4.17 16.18
N VAL A 409 -6.06 -5.30 16.67
CA VAL A 409 -5.25 -5.35 17.90
C VAL A 409 -3.82 -5.74 17.55
N PRO A 410 -2.87 -4.78 17.51
CA PRO A 410 -1.48 -5.02 17.11
C PRO A 410 -0.77 -6.10 17.91
N MET A 411 -0.93 -6.10 19.23
CA MET A 411 -0.29 -7.09 20.13
C MET A 411 -0.76 -8.54 19.89
N LEU A 412 -1.95 -8.68 19.29
CA LEU A 412 -2.49 -9.98 18.90
C LEU A 412 -2.28 -10.28 17.41
N GLY A 413 -1.89 -9.28 16.62
CA GLY A 413 -1.68 -9.36 15.18
C GLY A 413 -2.94 -9.66 14.37
N ARG A 414 -4.13 -9.38 14.90
CA ARG A 414 -5.39 -9.85 14.31
C ARG A 414 -6.58 -8.93 14.54
N TRP A 415 -7.63 -9.17 13.75
CA TRP A 415 -8.95 -8.57 13.96
C TRP A 415 -9.66 -9.23 15.14
N ILE A 416 -10.49 -8.46 15.86
CA ILE A 416 -11.25 -8.98 17.02
C ILE A 416 -12.73 -9.27 16.73
N ASN A 417 -13.17 -8.98 15.51
CA ASN A 417 -14.45 -9.41 14.96
C ASN A 417 -14.23 -10.09 13.60
N ARG A 418 -15.19 -10.95 13.22
CA ARG A 418 -15.17 -11.63 11.91
C ARG A 418 -15.21 -10.61 10.77
N ASP A 419 -14.57 -10.95 9.66
CA ASP A 419 -14.67 -10.19 8.42
C ASP A 419 -16.15 -10.02 7.96
N PRO A 420 -16.66 -8.79 7.84
CA PRO A 420 -18.01 -8.53 7.35
C PRO A 420 -18.26 -8.98 5.91
N ILE A 421 -17.22 -9.10 5.07
CA ILE A 421 -17.35 -9.68 3.72
C ILE A 421 -17.19 -11.21 3.71
N GLY A 422 -17.03 -11.83 4.88
CA GLY A 422 -16.92 -13.27 5.05
C GLY A 422 -15.70 -13.85 4.35
N GLU A 423 -15.83 -15.06 3.83
CA GLU A 423 -14.75 -15.84 3.22
C GLU A 423 -14.20 -15.20 1.93
N ARG A 424 -14.86 -14.14 1.42
CA ARG A 424 -14.30 -13.29 0.36
C ARG A 424 -13.03 -12.56 0.80
N GLY A 425 -12.88 -12.31 2.10
CA GLY A 425 -11.66 -11.74 2.70
C GLY A 425 -10.51 -12.75 2.79
N GLY A 426 -10.83 -14.05 2.79
CA GLY A 426 -9.94 -15.16 3.06
C GLY A 426 -10.62 -16.19 3.99
N LEU A 427 -10.09 -17.41 4.07
CA LEU A 427 -10.69 -18.47 4.89
C LEU A 427 -10.57 -18.22 6.40
N ASN A 428 -9.52 -17.50 6.81
CA ASN A 428 -9.34 -17.08 8.18
C ASN A 428 -9.89 -15.65 8.36
N LEU A 429 -11.09 -15.54 8.93
CA LEU A 429 -11.84 -14.29 9.04
C LEU A 429 -11.29 -13.29 10.07
N TYR A 430 -10.26 -13.68 10.82
CA TYR A 430 -9.60 -12.83 11.80
C TYR A 430 -8.16 -12.48 11.40
N ARG A 431 -7.61 -13.12 10.36
CA ARG A 431 -6.24 -12.90 9.92
C ARG A 431 -6.08 -11.50 9.32
N TYR A 432 -4.98 -10.86 9.66
CA TYR A 432 -4.63 -9.55 9.14
C TYR A 432 -3.71 -9.67 7.93
N GLY A 433 -4.16 -9.17 6.77
CA GLY A 433 -3.34 -9.01 5.56
C GLY A 433 -2.47 -10.23 5.23
N GLY A 434 -3.04 -11.44 5.21
CA GLY A 434 -2.28 -12.67 4.90
C GLY A 434 -1.11 -13.00 5.84
N ASN A 435 -1.01 -12.36 7.01
CA ASN A 435 0.20 -12.32 7.87
C ASN A 435 1.43 -11.65 7.22
N GLY A 436 1.21 -10.89 6.15
CA GLY A 436 2.18 -10.00 5.51
C GLY A 436 2.01 -8.57 5.99
N GLY A 437 1.99 -8.31 7.31
CA GLY A 437 1.70 -6.97 7.86
C GLY A 437 2.63 -5.83 7.40
N VAL A 438 3.80 -6.21 6.87
CA VAL A 438 4.75 -5.31 6.20
C VAL A 438 4.59 -5.26 4.68
N ASN A 439 3.68 -5.95 4.03
CA ASN A 439 3.51 -5.90 2.57
C ASN A 439 2.08 -5.49 2.18
N ASP A 440 1.12 -5.82 3.03
CA ASP A 440 -0.30 -5.68 2.75
C ASP A 440 -0.92 -4.50 3.50
N LEU A 441 -1.93 -3.89 2.87
CA LEU A 441 -2.67 -2.74 3.39
C LEU A 441 -4.16 -3.09 3.46
N ASP A 442 -4.76 -2.95 4.63
CA ASP A 442 -6.22 -3.01 4.78
C ASP A 442 -6.77 -1.59 4.96
N TYR A 443 -7.56 -1.10 4.01
CA TYR A 443 -8.06 0.28 4.10
C TYR A 443 -9.22 0.46 5.08
N LEU A 444 -10.06 -0.57 5.22
CA LEU A 444 -11.34 -0.46 5.92
C LEU A 444 -11.64 -1.63 6.86
N GLY A 445 -10.68 -2.53 7.03
CA GLY A 445 -10.91 -3.83 7.63
C GLY A 445 -11.74 -4.72 6.70
N LEU A 446 -11.52 -4.66 5.38
CA LEU A 446 -12.28 -5.42 4.38
C LEU A 446 -11.42 -5.91 3.20
N THR A 447 -10.09 -5.80 3.27
CA THR A 447 -9.24 -6.22 2.15
C THR A 447 -9.33 -7.74 1.98
N CYS A 448 -9.55 -8.16 0.73
CA CYS A 448 -9.47 -9.55 0.33
C CYS A 448 -8.04 -9.92 0.00
N GLU A 449 -7.61 -11.09 0.47
CA GLU A 449 -6.27 -11.67 0.26
C GLU A 449 -5.84 -11.76 -1.21
N GLU A 450 -6.79 -11.73 -2.15
CA GLU A 450 -6.48 -11.72 -3.59
C GLU A 450 -6.11 -10.32 -4.12
N ASP A 451 -6.44 -9.24 -3.43
CA ASP A 451 -6.15 -7.88 -3.87
C ASP A 451 -4.87 -7.39 -3.17
N GLY A 452 -3.72 -7.69 -3.79
CA GLY A 452 -2.49 -6.94 -3.54
C GLY A 452 -2.71 -5.42 -3.70
N PRO A 453 -1.70 -4.58 -3.39
CA PRO A 453 -1.83 -3.12 -3.45
C PRO A 453 -2.46 -2.70 -4.80
N PRO A 454 -3.23 -1.59 -4.87
CA PRO A 454 -4.04 -1.23 -6.03
C PRO A 454 -3.15 -0.92 -7.25
N PHE A 455 -2.74 -1.99 -7.90
CA PHE A 455 -2.10 -2.05 -9.18
C PHE A 455 -3.06 -2.84 -10.06
N TRP A 456 -3.20 -2.36 -11.29
CA TRP A 456 -3.86 -3.06 -12.37
C TRP A 456 -3.53 -4.55 -12.31
N LYS A 457 -4.53 -5.40 -12.03
CA LYS A 457 -4.39 -6.83 -12.30
C LYS A 457 -4.43 -7.00 -13.82
N THR A 458 -3.27 -7.00 -14.43
CA THR A 458 -3.07 -7.64 -15.73
C THR A 458 -2.80 -9.11 -15.46
N SER A 459 -3.74 -10.00 -15.75
CA SER A 459 -3.45 -11.44 -15.76
C SER A 459 -2.44 -11.73 -16.87
N ASP A 460 -1.56 -12.71 -16.65
CA ASP A 460 -0.53 -13.20 -17.59
C ASP A 460 -1.00 -13.09 -19.05
N GLY A 461 -0.44 -12.12 -19.77
CA GLY A 461 -0.83 -11.90 -21.15
C GLY A 461 -0.36 -13.05 -22.04
N LYS A 462 -0.92 -13.12 -23.24
CA LYS A 462 -0.49 -14.07 -24.27
C LYS A 462 0.23 -13.34 -25.38
N TRP A 463 1.39 -13.86 -25.77
CA TRP A 463 2.11 -13.45 -26.97
C TRP A 463 1.63 -14.25 -28.17
N GLU A 464 1.33 -13.57 -29.28
CA GLU A 464 1.14 -14.15 -30.60
C GLU A 464 2.19 -13.55 -31.54
N LEU A 465 2.93 -14.41 -32.24
CA LEU A 465 3.95 -14.03 -33.21
C LEU A 465 3.44 -14.34 -34.62
N GLU A 466 3.48 -13.34 -35.48
CA GLU A 466 3.11 -13.42 -36.89
C GLU A 466 4.31 -12.97 -37.74
N ILE A 467 4.74 -13.82 -38.67
CA ILE A 467 5.90 -13.58 -39.55
C ILE A 467 5.41 -13.69 -40.99
N ASP A 468 5.69 -12.68 -41.81
CA ASP A 468 5.40 -12.68 -43.25
C ASP A 468 6.68 -12.98 -44.07
N PRO A 469 6.81 -14.21 -44.62
CA PRO A 469 7.93 -14.58 -45.47
C PRO A 469 7.71 -14.16 -46.94
N VAL A 470 8.80 -13.73 -47.59
CA VAL A 470 8.83 -13.42 -49.04
C VAL A 470 9.42 -14.59 -49.83
N SER A 471 8.69 -15.02 -50.86
CA SER A 471 9.14 -16.02 -51.84
C SER A 471 9.20 -15.46 -53.25
N GLN A 472 10.11 -15.97 -54.09
CA GLN A 472 10.16 -15.61 -55.51
C GLN A 472 8.89 -16.07 -56.24
N GLY A 473 7.93 -15.16 -56.44
CA GLY A 473 6.77 -15.38 -57.30
C GLY A 473 5.40 -15.47 -56.62
N GLY A 474 5.23 -14.95 -55.40
CA GLY A 474 3.92 -14.92 -54.70
C GLY A 474 3.87 -15.85 -53.48
N LYS A 475 2.68 -16.01 -52.86
CA LYS A 475 2.48 -16.71 -51.57
C LYS A 475 3.27 -18.04 -51.46
N PRO A 476 3.99 -18.29 -50.35
CA PRO A 476 4.86 -19.45 -50.24
C PRO A 476 4.09 -20.78 -50.26
N GLN A 477 4.60 -21.76 -51.01
CA GLN A 477 4.08 -23.14 -51.02
C GLN A 477 5.10 -24.10 -50.40
N ARG A 478 4.66 -25.33 -50.11
CA ARG A 478 5.51 -26.37 -49.50
C ARG A 478 6.71 -26.66 -50.43
N GLY A 479 7.93 -26.41 -49.92
CA GLY A 479 9.17 -26.59 -50.67
C GLY A 479 9.70 -25.32 -51.37
N THR A 480 9.04 -24.16 -51.22
CA THR A 480 9.53 -22.88 -51.73
C THR A 480 10.66 -22.34 -50.85
N GLN A 481 11.74 -21.86 -51.48
CA GLN A 481 12.86 -21.23 -50.78
C GLN A 481 12.44 -19.83 -50.31
N ILE A 482 12.54 -19.60 -49.00
CA ILE A 482 12.31 -18.28 -48.38
C ILE A 482 13.59 -17.45 -48.58
N ILE A 483 13.45 -16.26 -49.17
CA ILE A 483 14.60 -15.43 -49.54
C ILE A 483 14.74 -14.18 -48.66
N ALA A 484 13.66 -13.72 -48.03
CA ALA A 484 13.66 -12.62 -47.08
C ALA A 484 12.44 -12.70 -46.15
N ILE A 485 12.51 -12.03 -44.99
CA ILE A 485 11.38 -11.75 -44.11
C ILE A 485 11.11 -10.25 -44.25
N GLU A 486 9.92 -9.87 -44.68
CA GLU A 486 9.55 -8.45 -44.85
C GLU A 486 9.06 -7.83 -43.55
N LYS A 487 8.35 -8.63 -42.73
CA LYS A 487 7.63 -8.12 -41.57
C LYS A 487 7.54 -9.14 -40.44
N VAL A 488 7.73 -8.65 -39.22
CA VAL A 488 7.51 -9.40 -37.98
C VAL A 488 6.54 -8.62 -37.09
N ILE A 489 5.46 -9.25 -36.67
CA ILE A 489 4.43 -8.65 -35.82
C ILE A 489 4.35 -9.42 -34.50
N PHE A 490 4.44 -8.70 -33.39
CA PHE A 490 4.19 -9.22 -32.04
C PHE A 490 2.90 -8.66 -31.50
N LYS A 491 1.98 -9.53 -31.09
CA LYS A 491 0.74 -9.16 -30.43
C LYS A 491 0.79 -9.60 -28.97
N TRP A 492 0.56 -8.67 -28.05
CA TRP A 492 0.41 -8.95 -26.62
C TRP A 492 -1.02 -8.65 -26.21
N THR A 493 -1.74 -9.65 -25.73
CA THR A 493 -3.09 -9.43 -25.19
C THR A 493 -3.08 -9.62 -23.69
N THR A 494 -3.52 -8.61 -22.96
CA THR A 494 -3.73 -8.68 -21.52
C THR A 494 -5.21 -8.49 -21.18
N THR A 495 -5.67 -9.22 -20.18
CA THR A 495 -6.98 -8.98 -19.57
C THR A 495 -6.77 -8.07 -18.37
N THR A 496 -7.43 -6.91 -18.37
CA THR A 496 -7.43 -5.95 -17.27
C THR A 496 -8.76 -6.05 -16.54
N GLU A 497 -8.72 -6.24 -15.23
CA GLU A 497 -9.90 -6.15 -14.37
C GLU A 497 -9.87 -4.86 -13.55
N ILE A 498 -10.99 -4.12 -13.57
CA ILE A 498 -11.19 -2.90 -12.79
C ILE A 498 -12.26 -3.18 -11.75
N LYS A 499 -11.92 -2.97 -10.48
CA LYS A 499 -12.84 -3.05 -9.35
C LYS A 499 -13.60 -1.71 -9.23
N CYS A 500 -14.93 -1.77 -9.28
CA CYS A 500 -15.83 -0.63 -9.08
C CYS A 500 -16.73 -0.89 -7.87
N ILE A 501 -17.18 0.18 -7.20
CA ILE A 501 -18.24 0.11 -6.20
C ILE A 501 -19.53 0.59 -6.86
N CYS A 502 -20.53 -0.28 -6.92
CA CYS A 502 -21.86 0.00 -7.45
C CYS A 502 -22.89 -0.38 -6.37
N ASP A 503 -23.68 0.57 -5.88
CA ASP A 503 -24.74 0.37 -4.87
C ASP A 503 -24.30 -0.44 -3.64
N GLY A 504 -23.16 -0.09 -3.06
CA GLY A 504 -22.62 -0.77 -1.87
C GLY A 504 -22.14 -2.20 -2.12
N LYS A 505 -22.07 -2.63 -3.40
CA LYS A 505 -21.47 -3.90 -3.81
C LYS A 505 -20.22 -3.64 -4.64
N ILE A 506 -19.30 -4.58 -4.56
CA ILE A 506 -18.11 -4.60 -5.42
C ILE A 506 -18.50 -5.28 -6.74
N CYS A 507 -18.31 -4.58 -7.84
CA CYS A 507 -18.45 -5.08 -9.21
C CYS A 507 -17.09 -5.09 -9.91
N TYR A 508 -16.87 -6.03 -10.82
CA TYR A 508 -15.65 -6.12 -11.61
C TYR A 508 -15.98 -5.83 -13.08
N ARG A 509 -15.20 -4.95 -13.71
CA ARG A 509 -15.22 -4.73 -15.15
C ARG A 509 -13.96 -5.36 -15.74
N SER A 510 -14.11 -6.42 -16.52
CA SER A 510 -13.01 -6.98 -17.30
C SER A 510 -12.98 -6.35 -18.69
N GLY A 511 -11.79 -6.06 -19.19
CA GLY A 511 -11.55 -5.59 -20.56
C GLY A 511 -10.27 -6.20 -21.10
N GLN A 512 -10.22 -6.49 -22.39
CA GLN A 512 -8.97 -6.96 -23.02
C GLN A 512 -8.28 -5.77 -23.68
N ARG A 513 -6.98 -5.63 -23.42
CA ARG A 513 -6.10 -4.70 -24.14
C ARG A 513 -5.14 -5.51 -24.99
N GLN A 514 -5.12 -5.19 -26.28
CA GLN A 514 -4.19 -5.78 -27.23
C GLN A 514 -3.17 -4.72 -27.63
N TYR A 515 -1.90 -5.07 -27.52
CA TYR A 515 -0.77 -4.29 -28.00
C TYR A 515 -0.23 -4.98 -29.24
N GLU A 516 0.03 -4.22 -30.28
CA GLU A 516 0.63 -4.72 -31.52
C GLU A 516 1.92 -3.97 -31.79
N TYR A 517 3.00 -4.73 -31.96
CA TYR A 517 4.32 -4.24 -32.31
C TYR A 517 4.64 -4.75 -33.69
N GLU A 518 4.90 -3.83 -34.60
CA GLU A 518 5.13 -4.11 -36.01
C GLU A 518 6.55 -3.70 -36.36
N TYR A 519 7.33 -4.64 -36.89
CA TYR A 519 8.67 -4.38 -37.39
C TYR A 519 8.74 -4.67 -38.89
N GLU A 520 8.95 -3.63 -39.68
CA GLU A 520 9.36 -3.75 -41.08
C GLU A 520 10.87 -4.00 -41.13
N VAL A 521 11.28 -5.09 -41.77
CA VAL A 521 12.70 -5.43 -41.92
C VAL A 521 13.28 -4.55 -43.04
N PRO A 522 14.24 -3.65 -42.76
CA PRO A 522 14.77 -2.75 -43.77
C PRO A 522 15.49 -3.54 -44.89
N THR A 523 15.19 -3.22 -46.14
CA THR A 523 15.71 -3.94 -47.33
C THR A 523 17.19 -3.70 -47.63
N GLU A 524 17.87 -2.80 -46.92
CA GLU A 524 19.22 -2.32 -47.29
C GLU A 524 20.34 -2.70 -46.30
N ASP A 525 20.05 -3.41 -45.20
CA ASP A 525 21.12 -3.90 -44.30
C ASP A 525 21.61 -5.29 -44.75
N GLU A 526 22.74 -5.29 -45.48
CA GLU A 526 23.46 -6.47 -46.00
C GLU A 526 23.87 -7.51 -44.93
N ASN A 527 23.61 -7.26 -43.64
CA ASN A 527 23.94 -8.17 -42.53
C ASN A 527 22.80 -9.13 -42.12
N TRP A 528 21.64 -9.08 -42.79
CA TRP A 528 20.58 -10.11 -42.67
C TRP A 528 20.47 -11.02 -43.90
N ALA A 529 21.53 -11.10 -44.72
CA ALA A 529 21.65 -12.16 -45.70
C ALA A 529 21.60 -13.52 -44.97
N ILE A 530 20.53 -14.28 -45.15
CA ILE A 530 20.50 -15.71 -44.80
C ILE A 530 21.73 -16.32 -45.50
N PRO A 531 22.73 -16.83 -44.76
CA PRO A 531 23.96 -17.32 -45.37
C PRO A 531 23.59 -18.36 -46.42
N SER A 532 24.06 -18.14 -47.65
CA SER A 532 23.90 -19.09 -48.74
C SER A 532 24.26 -20.49 -48.25
N VAL A 533 23.31 -21.42 -48.44
CA VAL A 533 23.35 -22.78 -47.92
C VAL A 533 24.58 -23.49 -48.44
N GLY A 534 25.56 -23.65 -47.55
CA GLY A 534 26.81 -24.36 -47.80
C GLY A 534 27.34 -24.92 -46.49
N THR A 535 26.96 -26.17 -46.22
CA THR A 535 27.49 -27.09 -45.19
C THR A 535 27.33 -26.71 -43.71
N ASP A 536 26.43 -27.46 -43.07
CA ASP A 536 26.36 -27.81 -41.64
C ASP A 536 26.38 -26.69 -40.59
N LEU A 537 25.21 -26.06 -40.40
CA LEU A 537 24.74 -25.66 -39.07
C LEU A 537 23.41 -26.38 -38.80
N PRO A 538 23.31 -27.23 -37.76
CA PRO A 538 22.04 -27.86 -37.43
C PRO A 538 21.09 -26.78 -36.92
N LEU A 539 20.01 -26.54 -37.67
CA LEU A 539 18.83 -25.89 -37.12
C LEU A 539 18.45 -26.64 -35.83
N PRO A 540 18.16 -25.95 -34.70
CA PRO A 540 17.70 -26.63 -33.50
C PRO A 540 16.51 -27.51 -33.88
N THR A 541 16.58 -28.78 -33.51
CA THR A 541 15.63 -29.83 -33.90
C THR A 541 14.16 -29.46 -33.64
N GLY A 542 13.87 -28.51 -32.75
CA GLY A 542 12.52 -28.00 -32.50
C GLY A 542 11.95 -27.01 -33.54
N PHE A 543 12.75 -26.35 -34.38
CA PHE A 543 12.22 -25.32 -35.30
C PHE A 543 11.52 -25.92 -36.53
N ALA A 544 12.00 -27.08 -36.99
CA ALA A 544 11.34 -27.86 -38.03
C ALA A 544 10.06 -28.56 -37.52
N ASP A 545 10.07 -29.00 -36.25
CA ASP A 545 8.89 -29.59 -35.59
C ASP A 545 7.79 -28.55 -35.28
N LEU A 546 8.15 -27.27 -35.05
CA LEU A 546 7.20 -26.18 -34.78
C LEU A 546 6.39 -25.75 -36.01
N LEU A 547 6.90 -25.97 -37.23
CA LEU A 547 6.25 -25.60 -38.49
C LEU A 547 5.30 -26.69 -39.02
N GLY A 548 5.00 -27.72 -38.21
CA GLY A 548 4.16 -28.86 -38.58
C GLY A 548 2.89 -28.49 -39.36
N ASP A 549 2.74 -29.13 -40.53
CA ASP A 549 1.58 -29.25 -41.44
C ASP A 549 0.64 -28.04 -41.71
N LYS A 550 0.96 -26.82 -41.25
CA LYS A 550 0.17 -25.61 -41.54
C LYS A 550 0.91 -24.68 -42.50
N ILE A 551 0.89 -25.04 -43.78
CA ILE A 551 1.37 -24.22 -44.89
C ILE A 551 0.17 -23.80 -45.72
N GLY A 552 -0.17 -22.49 -45.71
CA GLY A 552 -1.24 -21.96 -46.56
C GLY A 552 -1.67 -20.51 -46.31
N ASP A 553 -1.56 -20.00 -45.09
CA ASP A 553 -1.74 -18.60 -44.71
C ASP A 553 -0.85 -18.30 -43.48
N ALA A 554 -0.62 -17.02 -43.15
CA ALA A 554 0.25 -16.52 -42.07
C ALA A 554 0.43 -17.52 -40.91
N VAL A 555 1.69 -17.83 -40.56
CA VAL A 555 2.00 -18.80 -39.50
C VAL A 555 1.58 -18.21 -38.15
N LYS A 556 0.31 -18.38 -37.77
CA LYS A 556 -0.20 -18.05 -36.45
C LYS A 556 0.19 -19.12 -35.45
N MET A 557 1.23 -18.85 -34.67
CA MET A 557 1.60 -19.68 -33.52
C MET A 557 0.71 -19.33 -32.32
N THR A 558 -0.31 -20.15 -32.07
CA THR A 558 -1.33 -19.93 -31.01
C THR A 558 -1.06 -20.70 -29.72
N LYS A 559 0.20 -21.02 -29.38
CA LYS A 559 0.56 -21.66 -28.09
C LYS A 559 1.44 -20.75 -27.22
N PRO A 560 1.19 -20.71 -25.89
CA PRO A 560 2.02 -19.96 -24.96
C PRO A 560 3.45 -20.50 -25.00
N PHE A 561 4.42 -19.64 -25.33
CA PHE A 561 5.83 -19.98 -25.32
C PHE A 561 6.37 -19.79 -23.91
N ALA A 562 6.91 -20.85 -23.30
CA ALA A 562 7.86 -20.71 -22.20
C ALA A 562 9.24 -20.44 -22.84
N PRO A 563 9.92 -19.32 -22.58
CA PRO A 563 11.14 -18.99 -23.30
C PRO A 563 12.31 -19.87 -22.82
N SER A 564 13.02 -20.52 -23.74
CA SER A 564 14.42 -20.91 -23.49
C SER A 564 15.31 -19.67 -23.63
N GLU A 565 16.27 -19.52 -22.71
CA GLU A 565 17.07 -18.30 -22.46
C GLU A 565 17.70 -17.63 -23.70
N SER A 566 18.03 -18.38 -24.75
CA SER A 566 18.78 -17.83 -25.90
C SER A 566 17.94 -17.04 -26.92
N LEU A 567 16.66 -17.39 -27.11
CA LEU A 567 15.78 -16.71 -28.07
C LEU A 567 15.12 -15.48 -27.44
N ALA A 568 14.78 -15.57 -26.14
CA ALA A 568 14.23 -14.47 -25.36
C ALA A 568 15.19 -13.29 -25.24
N GLY A 569 16.49 -13.56 -25.02
CA GLY A 569 17.52 -12.53 -24.95
C GLY A 569 17.67 -11.74 -26.26
N ARG A 570 17.65 -12.44 -27.40
CA ARG A 570 17.76 -11.81 -28.73
C ARG A 570 16.51 -11.02 -29.13
N LEU A 571 15.32 -11.54 -28.80
CA LEU A 571 14.05 -10.84 -29.03
C LEU A 571 13.91 -9.61 -28.13
N GLY A 572 14.33 -9.69 -26.86
CA GLY A 572 14.36 -8.56 -25.93
C GLY A 572 15.25 -7.42 -26.40
N GLU A 573 16.39 -7.73 -27.03
CA GLU A 573 17.31 -6.73 -27.57
C GLU A 573 16.76 -6.01 -28.82
N ILE A 574 16.02 -6.71 -29.68
CA ILE A 574 15.30 -6.15 -30.83
C ILE A 574 14.15 -5.26 -30.35
N MET A 575 13.36 -5.73 -29.38
CA MET A 575 12.22 -4.99 -28.80
C MET A 575 12.66 -3.68 -28.12
N ARG A 576 13.84 -3.65 -27.51
CA ARG A 576 14.43 -2.45 -26.88
C ARG A 576 14.75 -1.33 -27.88
N LYS A 577 14.92 -1.66 -29.16
CA LYS A 577 15.26 -0.70 -30.22
C LYS A 577 14.04 -0.09 -30.93
N LEU A 578 12.85 -0.70 -30.83
CA LEU A 578 11.73 -0.38 -31.73
C LEU A 578 10.72 0.64 -31.20
N GLY A 579 10.62 0.84 -29.89
CA GLY A 579 9.67 1.78 -29.29
C GLY A 579 8.19 1.39 -29.50
N PRO A 580 7.29 1.62 -28.53
CA PRO A 580 5.88 1.24 -28.68
C PRO A 580 5.14 2.18 -29.65
N LYS A 581 4.36 1.63 -30.60
CA LYS A 581 3.22 2.36 -31.19
C LYS A 581 2.09 2.41 -30.15
N ALA A 582 1.30 3.48 -30.15
CA ALA A 582 0.21 3.67 -29.19
C ALA A 582 -0.77 2.48 -29.18
N PRO A 583 -1.32 2.07 -28.03
CA PRO A 583 -2.25 0.94 -27.96
C PRO A 583 -3.51 1.23 -28.77
N ALA A 584 -4.00 0.24 -29.52
CA ALA A 584 -5.34 0.29 -30.08
C ALA A 584 -6.36 0.20 -28.93
N GLU A 585 -7.37 1.08 -28.91
CA GLU A 585 -8.44 1.01 -27.92
C GLU A 585 -9.16 -0.35 -28.05
N GLY A 586 -9.04 -1.20 -27.02
CA GLY A 586 -9.69 -2.51 -26.99
C GLY A 586 -11.21 -2.38 -26.83
N GLU A 587 -11.95 -3.31 -27.43
CA GLU A 587 -13.40 -3.41 -27.26
C GLU A 587 -13.75 -3.84 -25.83
N TRP A 588 -14.60 -3.06 -25.17
CA TRP A 588 -15.19 -3.44 -23.88
C TRP A 588 -16.41 -4.32 -24.14
N SER A 589 -16.25 -5.64 -24.07
CA SER A 589 -17.38 -6.57 -24.16
C SER A 589 -18.07 -6.70 -22.80
N GLY A 590 -19.20 -6.01 -22.61
CA GLY A 590 -20.08 -6.19 -21.44
C GLY A 590 -21.19 -5.15 -21.39
N GLY A 591 -22.45 -5.59 -21.57
CA GLY A 591 -23.63 -4.75 -21.39
C GLY A 591 -23.76 -4.28 -19.94
N SER A 592 -24.13 -3.02 -19.78
CA SER A 592 -24.21 -2.27 -18.53
C SER A 592 -25.38 -2.71 -17.62
N PRO A 593 -25.18 -2.91 -16.30
CA PRO A 593 -26.21 -2.65 -15.29
C PRO A 593 -26.16 -1.18 -14.80
N CYS A 594 -25.21 -0.37 -15.26
CA CYS A 594 -25.03 1.03 -14.89
C CYS A 594 -25.78 2.02 -15.82
N ASP A 595 -26.66 1.54 -16.70
CA ASP A 595 -27.52 2.36 -17.57
C ASP A 595 -29.00 2.37 -17.12
N SER A 596 -29.27 2.13 -15.83
CA SER A 596 -30.61 2.33 -15.23
C SER A 596 -30.55 3.11 -13.94
#